data_AF-A0A2I0LAQ0-F1
#
_entry.id   AF-A0A2I0LAQ0-F1
#
_cell.length_a   1.000
_cell.length_b   1.000
_cell.length_c   1.000
_cell.angle_alpha   90.00
_cell.angle_beta   90.00
_cell.angle_gamma   90.00
#
_symmetry.space_group_name_H-M   'P 1'
#
loop_
_entity.id
_entity.type
_entity.pdbx_description
1 polymer ?
#
loop_
_entity_poly.entity_id
_entity_poly.type
_entity_poly.pdbx_seq_one_letter_code
_entity_poly.pdbx_strand_id
1 'polypeptide(L)'
;MAAVSPNGRFIAAAAFTADVKVWEIVYSKDGSVKEVSRVMQLKGHKSAVTWLCFSPNSEQIITASKDGAIRIWNINVRYHLDEDPKTLKVFPIPLHDSAGTTVHYDCLSLSPDGRILAATHGSTLQWLCVETGKVLDTADKAHDGDITCIAWAPKNIPMGKEQVLVLATASNDKKVKLWAAPSLHTP
;
A
#
# COMPACT_ATOMS: atom_id res chain seq x y z
N MET A 1 4.13 -9.23 7.20
CA MET A 1 2.97 -8.81 6.37
C MET A 1 2.86 -9.71 5.15
N ALA A 2 1.65 -10.07 4.74
CA ALA A 2 1.38 -10.73 3.46
C ALA A 2 0.09 -10.19 2.83
N ALA A 3 0.02 -10.19 1.50
CA ALA A 3 -1.16 -9.80 0.74
C ALA A 3 -1.35 -10.72 -0.47
N VAL A 4 -2.60 -10.82 -0.93
CA VAL A 4 -2.97 -11.47 -2.20
C VAL A 4 -3.31 -10.38 -3.21
N SER A 5 -2.89 -10.55 -4.47
CA SER A 5 -3.23 -9.62 -5.54
C SER A 5 -4.74 -9.63 -5.83
N PRO A 6 -5.32 -8.51 -6.28
CA PRO A 6 -6.75 -8.44 -6.61
C PRO A 6 -7.24 -9.51 -7.61
N ASN A 7 -6.40 -9.91 -8.56
CA ASN A 7 -6.71 -10.97 -9.51
C ASN A 7 -6.50 -12.40 -8.97
N GLY A 8 -6.11 -12.56 -7.70
CA GLY A 8 -5.86 -13.85 -7.06
C GLY A 8 -4.62 -14.60 -7.53
N ARG A 9 -3.83 -14.02 -8.45
CA ARG A 9 -2.68 -14.70 -9.06
C ARG A 9 -1.44 -14.74 -8.17
N PHE A 10 -1.22 -13.72 -7.36
CA PHE A 10 0.03 -13.55 -6.63
C PHE A 10 -0.20 -13.42 -5.12
N ILE A 11 0.72 -13.99 -4.35
CA ILE A 11 0.90 -13.70 -2.93
C ILE A 11 2.22 -12.95 -2.79
N ALA A 12 2.24 -11.85 -2.04
CA ALA A 12 3.46 -11.17 -1.65
C ALA A 12 3.62 -11.17 -0.14
N ALA A 13 4.83 -11.39 0.37
CA ALA A 13 5.08 -11.36 1.80
C ALA A 13 6.46 -10.77 2.12
N ALA A 14 6.50 -10.06 3.26
CA ALA A 14 7.69 -9.55 3.89
C ALA A 14 7.67 -9.89 5.39
N ALA A 15 8.78 -10.40 5.91
CA ALA A 15 8.90 -10.89 7.28
C ALA A 15 9.94 -10.06 8.07
N PHE A 16 9.77 -8.73 8.10
CA PHE A 16 10.75 -7.79 8.64
C PHE A 16 12.15 -7.87 8.00
N THR A 17 12.22 -8.43 6.78
CA THR A 17 13.42 -8.43 5.94
C THR A 17 13.37 -7.25 4.97
N ALA A 18 14.52 -6.94 4.35
CA ALA A 18 14.62 -5.86 3.36
C ALA A 18 14.12 -6.27 1.95
N ASP A 19 13.74 -7.54 1.77
CA ASP A 19 13.21 -8.06 0.53
C ASP A 19 11.73 -8.45 0.66
N VAL A 20 11.00 -8.36 -0.45
CA VAL A 20 9.65 -8.93 -0.58
C VAL A 20 9.73 -10.16 -1.46
N LYS A 21 9.15 -11.26 -1.00
CA LYS A 21 9.03 -12.49 -1.79
C LYS A 21 7.65 -12.52 -2.42
N VAL A 22 7.57 -12.96 -3.68
CA VAL A 22 6.32 -13.09 -4.41
C VAL A 22 6.18 -14.51 -4.94
N TRP A 23 4.99 -15.08 -4.75
CA TRP A 23 4.62 -16.41 -5.20
C TRP A 23 3.45 -16.32 -6.17
N GLU A 24 3.45 -17.18 -7.19
CA GLU A 24 2.30 -17.37 -8.07
C GLU A 24 1.44 -18.50 -7.53
N ILE A 25 0.12 -18.27 -7.50
CA ILE A 25 -0.88 -19.30 -7.27
C ILE A 25 -1.30 -19.84 -8.65
N VAL A 26 -0.97 -21.09 -8.90
CA VAL A 26 -1.34 -21.79 -10.14
C VAL A 26 -2.62 -22.58 -9.88
N TYR A 27 -3.65 -22.31 -10.64
CA TYR A 27 -4.95 -22.99 -10.53
C TYR A 27 -5.08 -24.11 -11.56
N SER A 28 -5.72 -25.20 -11.15
CA SER A 28 -6.22 -26.25 -12.04
C SER A 28 -7.45 -25.77 -12.81
N LYS A 29 -7.86 -26.52 -13.84
CA LYS A 29 -9.06 -26.19 -14.64
C LYS A 29 -10.36 -26.18 -13.83
N ASP A 30 -10.40 -26.89 -12.72
CA ASP A 30 -11.53 -26.95 -11.79
C ASP A 30 -11.51 -25.82 -10.74
N GLY A 31 -10.55 -24.90 -10.81
CA GLY A 31 -10.40 -23.78 -9.88
C GLY A 31 -9.69 -24.14 -8.57
N SER A 32 -9.29 -25.40 -8.36
CA SER A 32 -8.47 -25.77 -7.20
C SER A 32 -7.04 -25.23 -7.34
N VAL A 33 -6.38 -24.93 -6.20
CA VAL A 33 -4.97 -24.56 -6.20
C VAL A 33 -4.14 -25.80 -6.53
N LYS A 34 -3.42 -25.76 -7.64
CA LYS A 34 -2.52 -26.82 -8.10
C LYS A 34 -1.15 -26.71 -7.42
N GLU A 35 -0.60 -25.51 -7.40
CA GLU A 35 0.75 -25.23 -6.90
C GLU A 35 0.85 -23.77 -6.43
N VAL A 36 1.73 -23.51 -5.47
CA VAL A 36 2.18 -22.16 -5.11
C VAL A 36 3.70 -22.14 -5.15
N SER A 37 4.28 -21.45 -6.12
CA SER A 37 5.73 -21.41 -6.34
C SER A 37 6.26 -19.99 -6.25
N ARG A 38 7.48 -19.85 -5.74
CA ARG A 38 8.14 -18.54 -5.64
C ARG A 38 8.62 -18.12 -7.01
N VAL A 39 8.17 -16.97 -7.49
CA VAL A 39 8.43 -16.49 -8.85
C VAL A 39 9.26 -15.22 -8.91
N MET A 40 9.24 -14.39 -7.85
CA MET A 40 9.99 -13.14 -7.82
C MET A 40 10.57 -12.83 -6.42
N GLN A 41 11.58 -11.97 -6.40
CA GLN A 41 12.11 -11.35 -5.20
C GLN A 41 12.36 -9.87 -5.44
N LEU A 42 11.64 -8.99 -4.73
CA LEU A 42 11.82 -7.54 -4.82
C LEU A 42 12.95 -7.14 -3.87
N LYS A 43 14.11 -6.77 -4.44
CA LYS A 43 15.30 -6.34 -3.69
C LYS A 43 15.54 -4.84 -3.89
N GLY A 44 15.87 -4.12 -2.81
CA GLY A 44 16.31 -2.75 -2.91
C GLY A 44 16.11 -1.91 -1.66
N HIS A 45 15.19 -2.30 -0.75
CA HIS A 45 15.16 -1.68 0.57
C HIS A 45 16.45 -1.98 1.34
N LYS A 46 16.82 -1.07 2.24
CA LYS A 46 18.02 -1.20 3.08
C LYS A 46 17.70 -1.64 4.51
N SER A 47 16.41 -1.73 4.84
CA SER A 47 15.91 -2.13 6.16
C SER A 47 14.57 -2.83 6.03
N ALA A 48 14.02 -3.28 7.15
CA ALA A 48 12.79 -4.06 7.23
C ALA A 48 11.62 -3.39 6.48
N VAL A 49 11.04 -4.11 5.54
CA VAL A 49 9.73 -3.76 4.96
C VAL A 49 8.66 -3.92 6.03
N THR A 50 7.98 -2.81 6.36
CA THR A 50 6.96 -2.75 7.41
C THR A 50 5.58 -3.10 6.87
N TRP A 51 5.29 -2.70 5.63
CA TRP A 51 4.00 -2.96 4.99
C TRP A 51 4.12 -3.09 3.48
N LEU A 52 3.14 -3.73 2.86
CA LEU A 52 3.00 -3.82 1.41
C LEU A 52 1.53 -3.88 0.98
N CYS A 53 1.23 -3.46 -0.25
CA CYS A 53 -0.07 -3.65 -0.89
C CYS A 53 0.11 -3.81 -2.41
N PHE A 54 -0.84 -4.49 -3.06
CA PHE A 54 -0.91 -4.58 -4.52
C PHE A 54 -1.64 -3.37 -5.10
N SER A 55 -1.32 -3.00 -6.34
CA SER A 55 -2.18 -2.11 -7.13
C SER A 55 -3.47 -2.83 -7.56
N PRO A 56 -4.57 -2.09 -7.81
CA PRO A 56 -5.84 -2.66 -8.28
C PRO A 56 -5.71 -3.52 -9.55
N ASN A 57 -4.81 -3.15 -10.46
CA ASN A 57 -4.55 -3.91 -11.69
C ASN A 57 -3.66 -5.15 -11.49
N SER A 58 -3.17 -5.42 -10.27
CA SER A 58 -2.28 -6.54 -9.93
C SER A 58 -0.93 -6.55 -10.66
N GLU A 59 -0.51 -5.42 -11.22
CA GLU A 59 0.76 -5.30 -11.97
C GLU A 59 1.87 -4.65 -11.14
N GLN A 60 1.53 -4.05 -10.01
CA GLN A 60 2.48 -3.36 -9.14
C GLN A 60 2.30 -3.78 -7.68
N ILE A 61 3.40 -3.67 -6.94
CA ILE A 61 3.41 -3.74 -5.47
C ILE A 61 3.96 -2.42 -4.95
N ILE A 62 3.36 -1.90 -3.89
CA ILE A 62 3.86 -0.75 -3.13
C ILE A 62 4.33 -1.25 -1.78
N THR A 63 5.51 -0.82 -1.34
CA THR A 63 6.12 -1.22 -0.07
C THR A 63 6.57 0.00 0.72
N ALA A 64 6.41 -0.04 2.05
CA ALA A 64 7.05 0.90 2.98
C ALA A 64 8.08 0.16 3.83
N SER A 65 9.14 0.86 4.25
CA SER A 65 10.24 0.28 5.02
C SER A 65 10.77 1.23 6.08
N LYS A 66 11.41 0.65 7.10
CA LYS A 66 12.22 1.37 8.09
C LYS A 66 13.46 2.04 7.50
N ASP A 67 13.76 1.86 6.22
CA ASP A 67 14.80 2.63 5.54
C ASP A 67 14.34 4.05 5.15
N GLY A 68 13.11 4.42 5.50
CA GLY A 68 12.55 5.74 5.27
C GLY A 68 12.02 5.92 3.84
N ALA A 69 11.84 4.84 3.07
CA ALA A 69 11.35 4.92 1.71
C ALA A 69 10.04 4.14 1.47
N ILE A 70 9.23 4.68 0.56
CA ILE A 70 8.20 3.96 -0.18
C ILE A 70 8.79 3.56 -1.53
N ARG A 71 8.55 2.32 -1.96
CA ARG A 71 8.91 1.85 -3.30
C ARG A 71 7.70 1.33 -4.04
N ILE A 72 7.65 1.62 -5.33
CA ILE A 72 6.67 1.06 -6.27
C ILE A 72 7.42 0.12 -7.21
N TRP A 73 6.97 -1.12 -7.29
CA TRP A 73 7.59 -2.19 -8.05
C TRP A 73 6.70 -2.59 -9.22
N ASN A 74 7.29 -2.74 -10.40
CA ASN A 74 6.64 -3.47 -11.49
C ASN A 74 6.85 -4.97 -11.29
N ILE A 75 5.75 -5.71 -11.23
CA ILE A 75 5.74 -7.17 -11.18
C ILE A 75 5.10 -7.79 -12.43
N ASN A 76 4.63 -6.98 -13.38
CA ASN A 76 4.21 -7.46 -14.69
C ASN A 76 5.44 -7.67 -15.59
N VAL A 77 6.19 -8.73 -15.26
CA VAL A 77 7.42 -9.15 -15.94
C VAL A 77 7.31 -10.60 -16.39
N ARG A 78 8.12 -10.98 -17.39
CA ARG A 78 8.22 -12.38 -17.83
C ARG A 78 9.17 -13.15 -16.92
N TYR A 79 8.80 -13.36 -15.66
CA TYR A 79 9.65 -14.05 -14.67
C TYR A 79 9.98 -15.50 -15.07
N HIS A 80 9.19 -16.14 -15.94
CA HIS A 80 9.50 -17.47 -16.50
C HIS A 80 10.61 -17.43 -17.56
N LEU A 81 11.01 -16.24 -18.01
CA LEU A 81 12.17 -15.98 -18.86
C LEU A 81 13.28 -15.26 -18.07
N ASP A 82 13.29 -15.42 -16.74
CA ASP A 82 14.24 -14.78 -15.82
C ASP A 82 14.27 -13.23 -15.91
N GLU A 83 13.16 -12.61 -16.32
CA GLU A 83 13.04 -11.14 -16.25
C GLU A 83 12.83 -10.70 -14.80
N ASP A 84 13.76 -9.89 -14.28
CA ASP A 84 13.68 -9.35 -12.93
C ASP A 84 12.57 -8.29 -12.77
N PRO A 85 11.87 -8.26 -11.62
CA PRO A 85 10.98 -7.16 -11.27
C PRO A 85 11.77 -5.86 -11.11
N LYS A 86 11.17 -4.74 -11.53
CA LYS A 86 11.86 -3.43 -11.58
C LYS A 86 11.27 -2.48 -10.54
N THR A 87 12.12 -1.75 -9.83
CA THR A 87 11.66 -0.57 -9.07
C THR A 87 11.28 0.53 -10.07
N LEU A 88 10.00 0.91 -10.10
CA LEU A 88 9.52 2.02 -10.91
C LEU A 88 9.81 3.37 -10.24
N LYS A 89 9.53 3.45 -8.94
CA LYS A 89 9.64 4.70 -8.17
C LYS A 89 10.14 4.44 -6.76
N VAL A 90 10.85 5.43 -6.23
CA VAL A 90 11.30 5.49 -4.84
C VAL A 90 10.99 6.88 -4.32
N PHE A 91 10.19 6.96 -3.26
CA PHE A 91 9.87 8.20 -2.58
C PHE A 91 10.36 8.13 -1.13
N PRO A 92 10.92 9.22 -0.57
CA PRO A 92 11.10 9.28 0.88
C PRO A 92 9.73 9.29 1.56
N ILE A 93 9.63 8.69 2.74
CA ILE A 93 8.47 8.88 3.61
C ILE A 93 8.48 10.33 4.10
N PRO A 94 7.43 11.13 3.81
CA PRO A 94 7.40 12.57 4.10
C PRO A 94 7.08 12.90 5.56
N LEU A 95 6.79 11.89 6.38
CA LEU A 95 6.41 12.08 7.78
C LEU A 95 7.64 12.03 8.69
N HIS A 96 7.72 13.01 9.59
CA HIS A 96 8.82 13.16 10.54
C HIS A 96 8.28 13.30 11.96
N ASP A 97 9.03 12.82 12.94
CA ASP A 97 8.75 13.06 14.36
C ASP A 97 9.15 14.48 14.79
N SER A 98 8.92 14.81 16.07
CA SER A 98 9.29 16.10 16.65
C SER A 98 10.79 16.40 16.60
N ALA A 99 11.64 15.38 16.45
CA ALA A 99 13.09 15.53 16.31
C ALA A 99 13.52 15.64 14.84
N GLY A 100 12.59 15.61 13.89
CA GLY A 100 12.86 15.64 12.45
C GLY A 100 13.24 14.28 11.87
N THR A 101 13.19 13.20 12.65
CA THR A 101 13.52 11.85 12.17
C THR A 101 12.38 11.30 11.33
N THR A 102 12.69 10.75 10.15
CA THR A 102 11.70 10.08 9.32
C THR A 102 11.09 8.89 10.07
N VAL A 103 9.78 8.88 10.19
CA VAL A 103 9.04 7.75 10.77
C VAL A 103 8.73 6.71 9.70
N HIS A 104 8.39 5.50 10.12
CA HIS A 104 7.93 4.44 9.22
C HIS A 104 6.41 4.41 9.18
N TYR A 105 5.83 3.99 8.05
CA TYR A 105 4.40 3.72 8.00
C TYR A 105 4.08 2.33 8.54
N ASP A 106 3.03 2.28 9.35
CA ASP A 106 2.48 1.09 9.99
C ASP A 106 1.44 0.40 9.11
N CYS A 107 0.70 1.15 8.29
CA CYS A 107 -0.28 0.61 7.36
C CYS A 107 -0.27 1.38 6.04
N LEU A 108 -0.46 0.67 4.93
CA LEU A 108 -0.68 1.26 3.61
C LEU A 108 -1.93 0.65 2.97
N SER A 109 -2.68 1.47 2.24
CA SER A 109 -3.80 1.00 1.42
C SER A 109 -4.00 1.89 0.20
N LEU A 110 -4.00 1.28 -0.99
CA LEU A 110 -4.19 1.99 -2.25
C LEU A 110 -5.69 2.18 -2.54
N SER A 111 -6.05 3.35 -3.04
CA SER A 111 -7.41 3.62 -3.50
C SER A 111 -7.80 2.67 -4.65
N PRO A 112 -9.10 2.39 -4.85
CA PRO A 112 -9.58 1.49 -5.91
C PRO A 112 -9.18 1.92 -7.33
N ASP A 113 -8.97 3.22 -7.56
CA ASP A 113 -8.49 3.76 -8.84
C ASP A 113 -6.95 3.74 -8.97
N GLY A 114 -6.24 3.35 -7.91
CA GLY A 114 -4.79 3.22 -7.86
C GLY A 114 -4.02 4.53 -7.74
N ARG A 115 -4.69 5.67 -7.52
CA ARG A 115 -4.06 7.00 -7.62
C ARG A 115 -3.69 7.62 -6.28
N ILE A 116 -4.35 7.22 -5.20
CA ILE A 116 -4.13 7.75 -3.84
C ILE A 116 -3.68 6.62 -2.92
N LEU A 117 -2.55 6.82 -2.25
CA LEU A 117 -2.06 5.93 -1.20
C LEU A 117 -2.44 6.52 0.15
N ALA A 118 -3.29 5.82 0.90
CA ALA A 118 -3.48 6.12 2.33
C ALA A 118 -2.38 5.41 3.13
N ALA A 119 -1.74 6.14 4.03
CA ALA A 119 -0.65 5.67 4.86
C ALA A 119 -0.82 6.13 6.31
N THR A 120 -0.51 5.29 7.30
CA THR A 120 -0.66 5.63 8.72
C THR A 120 0.62 5.45 9.50
N HIS A 121 0.81 6.28 10.52
CA HIS A 121 1.83 6.11 11.57
C HIS A 121 1.22 6.51 12.91
N GLY A 122 1.14 5.58 13.86
CA GLY A 122 0.43 5.80 15.12
C GLY A 122 -1.00 6.31 14.88
N SER A 123 -1.34 7.49 15.40
CA SER A 123 -2.64 8.12 15.23
C SER A 123 -2.78 9.01 13.98
N THR A 124 -1.74 9.12 13.16
CA THR A 124 -1.70 10.02 11.99
C THR A 124 -2.09 9.27 10.72
N LEU A 125 -2.86 9.93 9.87
CA LEU A 125 -3.24 9.44 8.54
C LEU A 125 -2.79 10.45 7.48
N GLN A 126 -2.14 9.97 6.43
CA GLN A 126 -1.74 10.76 5.27
C GLN A 126 -2.30 10.15 3.98
N TRP A 127 -2.64 11.03 3.03
CA TRP A 127 -2.94 10.66 1.66
C TRP A 127 -1.82 11.15 0.76
N LEU A 128 -1.26 10.26 -0.05
CA LEU A 128 -0.18 10.57 -0.97
C LEU A 128 -0.61 10.31 -2.41
N CYS A 129 -0.15 11.15 -3.34
CA CYS A 129 -0.27 10.92 -4.76
C CYS A 129 0.70 9.81 -5.18
N VAL A 130 0.18 8.67 -5.66
CA VAL A 130 1.00 7.51 -6.06
C VAL A 130 1.97 7.87 -7.19
N GLU A 131 1.55 8.78 -8.07
CA GLU A 131 2.35 9.19 -9.22
C GLU A 131 3.58 10.02 -8.80
N THR A 132 3.44 10.89 -7.80
CA THR A 132 4.46 11.89 -7.47
C THR A 132 5.11 11.71 -6.09
N GLY A 133 4.53 10.89 -5.23
CA GLY A 133 4.92 10.76 -3.82
C GLY A 133 4.56 11.97 -2.96
N LYS A 134 3.92 13.01 -3.52
CA LYS A 134 3.53 14.20 -2.76
C LYS A 134 2.38 13.89 -1.81
N VAL A 135 2.44 14.47 -0.61
CA VAL A 135 1.32 14.49 0.34
C VAL A 135 0.21 15.36 -0.23
N LEU A 136 -0.98 14.78 -0.35
CA LEU A 136 -2.22 15.45 -0.75
C LEU A 136 -2.90 16.09 0.45
N ASP A 137 -2.95 15.36 1.58
CA ASP A 137 -3.51 15.84 2.84
C ASP A 137 -2.95 15.04 4.02
N THR A 138 -3.04 15.60 5.23
CA THR A 138 -2.64 14.98 6.50
C THR A 138 -3.68 15.25 7.57
N ALA A 139 -4.20 14.19 8.18
CA ALA A 139 -5.01 14.25 9.38
C ALA A 139 -4.12 13.91 10.60
N ASP A 140 -3.51 14.95 11.17
CA ASP A 140 -2.78 14.83 12.43
C ASP A 140 -3.75 14.45 13.56
N LYS A 141 -3.39 13.47 14.38
CA LYS A 141 -4.28 12.92 15.42
C LYS A 141 -5.66 12.57 14.86
N ALA A 142 -5.68 11.90 13.71
CA ALA A 142 -6.89 11.36 13.12
C ALA A 142 -7.69 10.52 14.14
N HIS A 143 -7.02 9.90 15.11
CA HIS A 143 -7.62 9.24 16.27
C HIS A 143 -6.93 9.65 17.59
N ASP A 144 -7.58 9.38 18.73
CA ASP A 144 -7.00 9.62 20.07
C ASP A 144 -6.03 8.49 20.49
N GLY A 145 -5.91 7.45 19.66
CA GLY A 145 -4.98 6.33 19.81
C GLY A 145 -4.55 5.79 18.45
N ASP A 146 -3.66 4.80 18.44
CA ASP A 146 -3.07 4.27 17.21
C ASP A 146 -4.13 3.71 16.26
N ILE A 147 -3.99 4.04 14.99
CA ILE A 147 -4.79 3.48 13.90
C ILE A 147 -4.30 2.05 13.68
N THR A 148 -5.21 1.10 13.80
CA THR A 148 -4.91 -0.33 13.69
C THR A 148 -5.21 -0.89 12.31
N CYS A 149 -6.12 -0.27 11.56
CA CYS A 149 -6.50 -0.72 10.23
C CYS A 149 -7.13 0.40 9.41
N ILE A 150 -6.95 0.34 8.09
CA ILE A 150 -7.59 1.23 7.12
C ILE A 150 -8.18 0.43 5.96
N ALA A 151 -9.31 0.85 5.42
CA ALA A 151 -9.95 0.20 4.28
C ALA A 151 -10.67 1.20 3.39
N TRP A 152 -10.42 1.15 2.08
CA TRP A 152 -11.14 1.95 1.10
C TRP A 152 -12.50 1.33 0.78
N ALA A 153 -13.51 2.18 0.57
CA ALA A 153 -14.72 1.78 -0.10
C ALA A 153 -14.36 1.29 -1.52
N PRO A 154 -14.93 0.16 -2.00
CA PRO A 154 -14.54 -0.43 -3.30
C PRO A 154 -15.02 0.39 -4.51
N LYS A 155 -15.92 1.36 -4.29
CA LYS A 155 -16.47 2.27 -5.29
C LYS A 155 -16.59 3.65 -4.69
N ASN A 156 -16.68 4.66 -5.55
CA ASN A 156 -17.00 6.00 -5.11
C ASN A 156 -18.38 6.03 -4.46
N ILE A 157 -18.50 6.84 -3.41
CA ILE A 157 -19.74 7.04 -2.70
C ILE A 157 -20.33 8.38 -3.15
N PRO A 158 -21.61 8.42 -3.57
CA PRO A 158 -22.28 9.67 -3.88
C PRO A 158 -22.39 10.53 -2.61
N MET A 159 -21.88 11.76 -2.66
CA MET A 159 -22.01 12.74 -1.58
C MET A 159 -22.50 14.06 -2.19
N GLY A 160 -23.83 14.23 -2.20
CA GLY A 160 -24.47 15.31 -2.93
C GLY A 160 -24.36 15.11 -4.46
N LYS A 161 -23.76 16.08 -5.16
CA LYS A 161 -23.53 16.00 -6.62
C LYS A 161 -22.20 15.34 -6.99
N GLU A 162 -21.35 15.06 -6.00
CA GLU A 162 -20.00 14.54 -6.21
C GLU A 162 -19.92 13.04 -5.92
N GLN A 163 -18.92 12.40 -6.52
CA GLN A 163 -18.57 11.00 -6.30
C GLN A 163 -17.21 10.98 -5.62
N VAL A 164 -17.18 10.65 -4.33
CA VAL A 164 -15.96 10.72 -3.52
C VAL A 164 -15.42 9.35 -3.17
N LEU A 165 -14.09 9.23 -3.15
CA LEU A 165 -13.42 8.08 -2.57
C LEU A 165 -13.53 8.19 -1.04
N VAL A 166 -13.95 7.11 -0.38
CA VAL A 166 -14.11 7.08 1.07
C VAL A 166 -13.17 6.05 1.68
N LEU A 167 -12.43 6.47 2.70
CA LEU A 167 -11.57 5.61 3.51
C LEU A 167 -12.19 5.44 4.90
N ALA A 168 -12.20 4.23 5.43
CA ALA A 168 -12.48 3.95 6.83
C ALA A 168 -11.19 3.72 7.61
N THR A 169 -11.11 4.21 8.84
CA THR A 169 -10.01 3.94 9.79
C THR A 169 -10.56 3.39 11.10
N ALA A 170 -9.90 2.38 11.66
CA ALA A 170 -10.19 1.83 13.00
C ALA A 170 -9.01 2.07 13.93
N SER A 171 -9.26 2.29 15.22
CA SER A 171 -8.23 2.66 16.19
C SER A 171 -8.43 2.01 17.56
N ASN A 172 -7.32 1.94 18.32
CA ASN A 172 -7.31 1.59 19.75
C ASN A 172 -8.16 2.54 20.62
N ASP A 173 -8.55 3.72 20.11
CA ASP A 173 -9.50 4.63 20.76
C ASP A 173 -10.96 4.12 20.75
N LYS A 174 -11.19 2.91 20.23
CA LYS A 174 -12.50 2.23 20.13
C LYS A 174 -13.45 2.89 19.14
N LYS A 175 -12.97 3.72 18.22
CA LYS A 175 -13.77 4.38 17.19
C LYS A 175 -13.40 3.90 15.79
N VAL A 176 -14.38 4.00 14.90
CA VAL A 176 -14.17 3.96 13.44
C VAL A 176 -14.51 5.34 12.90
N LYS A 177 -13.66 5.89 12.04
CA LYS A 177 -13.91 7.15 11.34
C LYS A 177 -13.94 6.93 9.83
N LEU A 178 -14.75 7.73 9.15
CA LEU A 178 -14.86 7.74 7.69
C LEU A 178 -14.34 9.07 7.16
N TRP A 179 -13.60 9.01 6.06
CA TRP A 179 -12.89 10.14 5.48
C TRP A 179 -13.22 10.22 4.00
N ALA A 180 -13.68 11.38 3.53
CA ALA A 180 -13.63 11.69 2.11
C ALA A 180 -12.17 11.98 1.75
N ALA A 181 -11.63 11.28 0.77
CA ALA A 181 -10.26 11.48 0.35
C ALA A 181 -10.07 12.79 -0.42
N PRO A 182 -8.89 13.43 -0.33
CA PRO A 182 -8.59 14.65 -1.06
C PRO A 182 -8.61 14.42 -2.57
N SER A 183 -8.94 15.47 -3.33
CA SER A 183 -8.84 15.44 -4.79
C SER A 183 -7.39 15.47 -5.25
N LEU A 184 -7.09 14.79 -6.35
CA LEU A 184 -5.77 14.87 -7.01
C LEU A 184 -5.53 16.22 -7.70
N HIS A 185 -6.59 16.99 -7.91
CA HIS A 185 -6.51 18.36 -8.40
C HIS A 185 -6.40 19.25 -7.17
N THR A 186 -5.23 19.84 -6.95
CA THR A 186 -5.14 21.09 -6.20
C THR A 186 -5.72 22.20 -7.09
N PRO A 187 -6.50 23.15 -6.55
CA PRO A 187 -6.92 24.33 -7.30
C PRO A 187 -5.72 25.15 -7.81
#